data_AF-A0A9X1C5R3-F1
#
_entry.id   AF-A0A9X1C5R3-F1
#
_cell.length_a   1.000
_cell.length_b   1.000
_cell.length_c   1.000
_cell.angle_alpha   90.00
_cell.angle_beta   90.00
_cell.angle_gamma   90.00
#
_symmetry.space_group_name_H-M   'P 1'
#
loop_
_entity.id
_entity.type
_entity.pdbx_description
1 polymer ?
#
loop_
_entity_poly.entity_id
_entity_poly.type
_entity_poly.pdbx_seq_one_letter_code
_entity_poly.pdbx_strand_id
1 'polypeptide(L)'
;MKHRFVFALLFISATASAAPPTLQPLLDSIAERLQIANQVALSKWDSHKAVEDKKREQEVIASVVAQAPSYKLAPAAAEQFFAAQIEANKLVQYNRLNDWQQMGKAPDLPRPDLSGQIRPQLDQLQKRLLQQLADFSPHRKDPQCPHWVALATLEPMHEPLMQIAMARATGELCIHPD
;
A
#
# COMPACT_ATOMS: atom_id res chain seq x y z
N MET A 1 -8.61 57.49 33.14
CA MET A 1 -8.12 56.11 32.89
C MET A 1 -9.04 55.42 31.88
N LYS A 2 -8.62 55.25 30.63
CA LYS A 2 -9.26 54.34 29.66
C LYS A 2 -8.18 53.74 28.76
N HIS A 3 -7.64 52.59 29.14
CA HIS A 3 -6.76 51.81 28.28
C HIS A 3 -7.62 51.00 27.31
N ARG A 4 -7.54 51.36 26.02
CA ARG A 4 -8.12 50.59 24.93
C ARG A 4 -7.13 49.49 24.54
N PHE A 5 -7.41 48.25 24.94
CA PHE A 5 -6.72 47.09 24.38
C PHE A 5 -7.26 46.81 22.98
N VAL A 6 -6.38 46.92 21.98
CA VAL A 6 -6.64 46.46 20.61
C VAL A 6 -6.17 45.01 20.54
N PHE A 7 -7.11 44.07 20.40
CA PHE A 7 -6.83 42.67 20.16
C PHE A 7 -6.63 42.47 18.65
N ALA A 8 -5.39 42.27 18.21
CA ALA A 8 -5.09 41.92 16.83
C ALA A 8 -5.33 40.40 16.64
N LEU A 9 -6.40 40.05 15.92
CA LEU A 9 -6.62 38.68 15.45
C LEU A 9 -5.65 38.38 14.29
N LEU A 10 -4.59 37.64 14.59
CA LEU A 10 -3.75 36.97 13.59
C LEU A 10 -4.52 35.77 13.03
N PHE A 11 -5.10 35.93 11.83
CA PHE A 11 -5.58 34.80 11.03
C PHE A 11 -4.36 34.06 10.47
N ILE A 12 -3.95 32.97 11.13
CA ILE A 12 -3.02 32.01 10.55
C ILE A 12 -3.83 31.16 9.56
N SER A 13 -3.82 31.54 8.29
CA SER A 13 -4.29 30.67 7.21
C SER A 13 -3.30 29.52 7.07
N ALA A 14 -3.65 28.35 7.60
CA ALA A 14 -2.93 27.12 7.32
C ALA A 14 -3.12 26.79 5.83
N THR A 15 -2.15 27.17 5.00
CA THR A 15 -2.08 26.67 3.63
C THR A 15 -1.79 25.18 3.71
N ALA A 16 -2.78 24.33 3.40
CA ALA A 16 -2.55 22.91 3.22
C ALA A 16 -1.45 22.75 2.17
N SER A 17 -0.30 22.22 2.60
CA SER A 17 0.80 21.95 1.68
C SER A 17 0.36 20.85 0.73
N ALA A 18 0.59 21.00 -0.57
CA ALA A 18 0.24 19.96 -1.54
C ALA A 18 1.09 18.70 -1.31
N ALA A 19 0.51 17.52 -1.58
CA ALA A 19 1.27 16.28 -1.53
C ALA A 19 2.43 16.31 -2.56
N PRO A 20 3.59 15.72 -2.24
CA PRO A 20 4.70 15.67 -3.18
C PRO A 20 4.32 14.83 -4.41
N PRO A 21 4.79 15.18 -5.62
CA PRO A 21 4.45 14.47 -6.85
C PRO A 21 4.92 13.01 -6.88
N THR A 22 5.81 12.60 -5.97
CA THR A 22 6.28 11.24 -5.80
C THR A 22 5.29 10.33 -5.06
N LEU A 23 4.26 10.89 -4.39
CA LEU A 23 3.26 10.10 -3.67
C LEU A 23 2.32 9.35 -4.63
N GLN A 24 1.75 10.03 -5.63
CA GLN A 24 0.75 9.43 -6.50
C GLN A 24 1.27 8.19 -7.25
N PRO A 25 2.47 8.21 -7.89
CA PRO A 25 3.00 7.02 -8.55
C PRO A 25 3.20 5.83 -7.62
N LEU A 26 3.57 6.06 -6.35
CA LEU A 26 3.69 5.01 -5.35
C LEU A 26 2.33 4.40 -5.02
N LEU A 27 1.31 5.23 -4.81
CA LEU A 27 -0.06 4.78 -4.53
C LEU A 27 -0.64 4.00 -5.71
N ASP A 28 -0.40 4.42 -6.94
CA ASP A 28 -0.85 3.72 -8.15
C ASP A 28 -0.26 2.30 -8.22
N SER A 29 1.04 2.15 -7.94
CA SER A 29 1.67 0.82 -7.90
C SER A 29 1.20 -0.05 -6.73
N ILE A 30 0.88 0.56 -5.57
CA ILE A 30 0.26 -0.15 -4.46
C ILE A 30 -1.14 -0.65 -4.88
N ALA A 31 -1.94 0.20 -5.52
CA ALA A 31 -3.25 -0.16 -6.04
C ALA A 31 -3.15 -1.30 -7.07
N GLU A 32 -2.22 -1.22 -8.02
CA GLU A 32 -1.94 -2.29 -8.99
C GLU A 32 -1.62 -3.61 -8.28
N ARG A 33 -0.77 -3.57 -7.24
CA ARG A 33 -0.40 -4.77 -6.46
C ARG A 33 -1.61 -5.36 -5.74
N LEU A 34 -2.49 -4.53 -5.21
CA LEU A 34 -3.72 -4.98 -4.55
C LEU A 34 -4.71 -5.57 -5.57
N GLN A 35 -4.81 -5.03 -6.78
CA GLN A 35 -5.67 -5.59 -7.83
C GLN A 35 -5.25 -6.99 -8.26
N ILE A 36 -3.94 -7.28 -8.28
CA ILE A 36 -3.41 -8.63 -8.54
C ILE A 36 -3.91 -9.65 -7.49
N ALA A 37 -4.25 -9.22 -6.28
CA ALA A 37 -4.79 -10.09 -5.23
C ALA A 37 -6.07 -10.84 -5.67
N ASN A 38 -6.89 -10.23 -6.53
CA ASN A 38 -8.10 -10.86 -7.09
C ASN A 38 -7.74 -12.11 -7.92
N GLN A 39 -6.70 -12.04 -8.74
CA GLN A 39 -6.23 -13.15 -9.57
C GLN A 39 -5.57 -14.24 -8.71
N VAL A 40 -4.80 -13.85 -7.68
CA VAL A 40 -4.24 -14.80 -6.72
C VAL A 40 -5.34 -15.53 -5.96
N ALA A 41 -6.39 -14.82 -5.54
CA ALA A 41 -7.55 -15.41 -4.88
C ALA A 41 -8.23 -16.44 -5.80
N LEU A 42 -8.45 -16.12 -7.08
CA LEU A 42 -9.02 -17.07 -8.06
C LEU A 42 -8.16 -18.34 -8.20
N SER A 43 -6.85 -18.17 -8.35
CA SER A 43 -5.91 -19.31 -8.43
C SER A 43 -5.98 -20.18 -7.18
N LYS A 44 -6.12 -19.58 -5.98
CA LYS A 44 -6.23 -20.30 -4.72
C LYS A 44 -7.60 -20.93 -4.48
N TRP A 45 -8.66 -20.32 -4.99
CA TRP A 45 -9.99 -20.94 -5.03
C TRP A 45 -9.95 -22.27 -5.78
N ASP A 46 -9.38 -22.27 -6.99
CA ASP A 46 -9.32 -23.47 -7.84
C ASP A 46 -8.33 -24.52 -7.30
N SER A 47 -7.19 -24.09 -6.75
CA SER A 47 -6.14 -25.00 -6.26
C SER A 47 -6.27 -25.42 -4.79
N HIS A 48 -7.23 -24.84 -4.05
CA HIS A 48 -7.41 -25.00 -2.61
C HIS A 48 -6.16 -24.71 -1.75
N LYS A 49 -5.21 -23.94 -2.27
CA LYS A 49 -4.03 -23.52 -1.51
C LYS A 49 -4.40 -22.43 -0.50
N ALA A 50 -3.72 -22.47 0.65
CA ALA A 50 -3.89 -21.44 1.68
C ALA A 50 -3.54 -20.04 1.17
N VAL A 51 -4.23 -19.03 1.70
CA VAL A 51 -3.89 -17.61 1.45
C VAL A 51 -2.51 -17.29 2.01
N GLU A 52 -2.25 -17.64 3.26
CA GLU A 52 -0.93 -17.48 3.87
C GLU A 52 0.02 -18.59 3.40
N ASP A 53 1.16 -18.18 2.86
CA ASP A 53 2.29 -19.06 2.52
C ASP A 53 3.54 -18.45 3.15
N LYS A 54 3.77 -18.79 4.43
CA LYS A 54 4.83 -18.20 5.25
C LYS A 54 6.20 -18.31 4.60
N LYS A 55 6.50 -19.44 3.96
CA LYS A 55 7.77 -19.64 3.27
C LYS A 55 7.90 -18.66 2.11
N ARG A 56 6.88 -18.57 1.26
CA ARG A 56 6.90 -17.64 0.12
C ARG A 56 6.95 -16.17 0.58
N GLU A 57 6.22 -15.82 1.62
CA GLU A 57 6.22 -14.48 2.20
C GLU A 57 7.61 -14.10 2.71
N GLN A 58 8.29 -15.00 3.43
CA GLN A 58 9.68 -14.83 3.85
C GLN A 58 10.65 -14.67 2.68
N GLU A 59 10.49 -15.43 1.60
CA GLU A 59 11.30 -15.28 0.39
C GLU A 59 11.12 -13.90 -0.26
N VAL A 60 9.88 -13.39 -0.32
CA VAL A 60 9.58 -12.03 -0.82
C VAL A 60 10.27 -10.98 0.06
N ILE A 61 10.12 -11.09 1.38
CA ILE A 61 10.77 -10.17 2.34
C ILE A 61 12.29 -10.21 2.22
N ALA A 62 12.90 -11.39 2.20
CA ALA A 62 14.34 -11.53 2.05
C ALA A 62 14.84 -10.90 0.73
N SER A 63 14.08 -11.09 -0.36
CA SER A 63 14.38 -10.52 -1.66
C SER A 63 14.36 -8.98 -1.65
N VAL A 64 13.38 -8.35 -1.00
CA VAL A 64 13.32 -6.88 -0.93
C VAL A 64 14.38 -6.30 0.01
N VAL A 65 14.67 -6.97 1.13
CA VAL A 65 15.74 -6.60 2.06
C VAL A 65 17.09 -6.60 1.34
N ALA A 66 17.37 -7.63 0.54
CA ALA A 66 18.60 -7.73 -0.23
C ALA A 66 18.70 -6.67 -1.34
N GLN A 67 17.59 -6.27 -1.94
CA GLN A 67 17.55 -5.26 -3.01
C GLN A 67 17.56 -3.82 -2.48
N ALA A 68 17.05 -3.56 -1.27
CA ALA A 68 16.88 -2.20 -0.74
C ALA A 68 18.12 -1.28 -0.88
N PRO A 69 19.37 -1.74 -0.62
CA PRO A 69 20.54 -0.87 -0.75
C PRO A 69 20.79 -0.36 -2.18
N SER A 70 20.42 -1.10 -3.23
CA SER A 70 20.60 -0.63 -4.62
C SER A 70 19.69 0.54 -4.96
N TYR A 71 18.58 0.69 -4.23
CA TYR A 71 17.64 1.81 -4.29
C TYR A 71 17.94 2.89 -3.24
N LYS A 72 19.05 2.78 -2.48
CA LYS A 72 19.41 3.66 -1.35
C LYS A 72 18.37 3.67 -0.22
N LEU A 73 17.62 2.57 -0.07
CA LEU A 73 16.69 2.36 1.03
C LEU A 73 17.38 1.62 2.18
N ALA A 74 17.00 1.96 3.42
CA ALA A 74 17.34 1.14 4.57
C ALA A 74 16.62 -0.22 4.47
N PRO A 75 17.31 -1.36 4.67
CA PRO A 75 16.67 -2.68 4.55
C PRO A 75 15.44 -2.85 5.44
N ALA A 76 15.49 -2.37 6.69
CA ALA A 76 14.36 -2.40 7.62
C ALA A 76 13.15 -1.59 7.12
N ALA A 77 13.39 -0.46 6.43
CA ALA A 77 12.32 0.36 5.87
C ALA A 77 11.63 -0.32 4.69
N ALA A 78 12.39 -1.05 3.86
CA ALA A 78 11.85 -1.86 2.77
C ALA A 78 11.08 -3.08 3.30
N GLU A 79 11.62 -3.76 4.32
CA GLU A 79 10.95 -4.88 5.00
C GLU A 79 9.58 -4.46 5.56
N GLN A 80 9.54 -3.39 6.36
CA GLN A 80 8.29 -2.90 6.96
C GLN A 80 7.26 -2.54 5.88
N PHE A 81 7.70 -1.85 4.82
CA PHE A 81 6.83 -1.47 3.71
C PHE A 81 6.25 -2.71 3.00
N PHE A 82 7.07 -3.69 2.65
CA PHE A 82 6.61 -4.89 1.95
C PHE A 82 5.83 -5.87 2.83
N ALA A 83 6.10 -5.92 4.14
CA ALA A 83 5.26 -6.64 5.08
C ALA A 83 3.83 -6.08 5.06
N ALA A 84 3.68 -4.75 5.09
CA ALA A 84 2.37 -4.10 4.94
C ALA A 84 1.69 -4.44 3.60
N GLN A 85 2.44 -4.47 2.50
CA GLN A 85 1.92 -4.87 1.20
C GLN A 85 1.43 -6.33 1.18
N ILE A 86 2.16 -7.26 1.81
CA ILE A 86 1.77 -8.68 1.89
C ILE A 86 0.47 -8.82 2.68
N GLU A 87 0.38 -8.20 3.86
CA GLU A 87 -0.80 -8.26 4.72
C GLU A 87 -2.04 -7.65 4.04
N ALA A 88 -1.89 -6.50 3.40
CA ALA A 88 -2.98 -5.88 2.64
C ALA A 88 -3.46 -6.76 1.48
N ASN A 89 -2.55 -7.47 0.80
CA ASN A 89 -2.89 -8.39 -0.27
C ASN A 89 -3.60 -9.65 0.26
N LYS A 90 -3.18 -10.19 1.41
CA LYS A 90 -3.88 -11.29 2.10
C LYS A 90 -5.29 -10.88 2.51
N LEU A 91 -5.47 -9.65 3.02
CA LEU A 91 -6.79 -9.12 3.38
C LEU A 91 -7.78 -9.18 2.20
N VAL A 92 -7.35 -8.75 1.01
CA VAL A 92 -8.20 -8.83 -0.20
C VAL A 92 -8.51 -10.29 -0.54
N GLN A 93 -7.50 -11.16 -0.54
CA GLN A 93 -7.70 -12.59 -0.86
C GLN A 93 -8.68 -13.28 0.10
N TYR A 94 -8.54 -13.07 1.41
CA TYR A 94 -9.44 -13.66 2.41
C TYR A 94 -10.89 -13.23 2.21
N ASN A 95 -11.13 -11.94 1.99
CA ASN A 95 -12.48 -11.43 1.76
C ASN A 95 -13.09 -12.01 0.48
N ARG A 96 -12.34 -12.05 -0.62
CA ARG A 96 -12.81 -12.63 -1.89
C ARG A 96 -13.18 -14.09 -1.76
N LEU A 97 -12.30 -14.90 -1.17
CA LEU A 97 -12.58 -16.32 -0.98
C LEU A 97 -13.80 -16.54 -0.10
N ASN A 98 -13.97 -15.76 0.96
CA ASN A 98 -15.14 -15.80 1.82
C ASN A 98 -16.43 -15.43 1.07
N ASP A 99 -16.42 -14.36 0.26
CA ASP A 99 -17.56 -13.95 -0.56
C ASP A 99 -17.97 -15.06 -1.54
N TRP A 100 -17.00 -15.70 -2.20
CA TRP A 100 -17.27 -16.78 -3.14
C TRP A 100 -17.77 -18.05 -2.47
N GLN A 101 -17.30 -18.35 -1.24
CA GLN A 101 -17.87 -19.45 -0.44
C GLN A 101 -19.34 -19.17 -0.11
N GLN A 102 -19.70 -17.95 0.29
CA GLN A 102 -21.10 -17.57 0.56
C GLN A 102 -21.98 -17.65 -0.69
N MET A 103 -21.45 -17.26 -1.85
CA MET A 103 -22.16 -17.34 -3.13
C MET A 103 -22.20 -18.76 -3.72
N GLY A 104 -21.41 -19.69 -3.18
CA GLY A 104 -21.23 -21.04 -3.70
C GLY A 104 -20.43 -21.13 -5.01
N LYS A 105 -19.83 -20.02 -5.48
CA LYS A 105 -19.02 -19.97 -6.71
C LYS A 105 -18.09 -18.75 -6.75
N ALA A 106 -16.95 -18.92 -7.40
CA ALA A 106 -16.09 -17.81 -7.83
C ALA A 106 -16.58 -17.23 -9.18
N PRO A 107 -16.25 -15.97 -9.51
CA PRO A 107 -16.61 -15.36 -10.78
C PRO A 107 -15.87 -16.05 -11.94
N ASP A 108 -16.47 -16.01 -13.12
CA ASP A 108 -15.86 -16.57 -14.31
C ASP A 108 -14.91 -15.56 -14.98
N LEU A 109 -13.74 -15.39 -14.36
CA LEU A 109 -12.67 -14.52 -14.84
C LEU A 109 -11.45 -15.36 -15.25
N PRO A 110 -10.53 -14.80 -16.07
CA PRO A 110 -9.28 -15.47 -16.40
C PRO A 110 -8.51 -15.90 -15.15
N ARG A 111 -7.96 -17.12 -15.18
CA ARG A 111 -7.17 -17.72 -14.10
C ARG A 111 -5.71 -17.84 -14.55
N PRO A 112 -4.93 -16.75 -14.50
CA PRO A 112 -3.54 -16.80 -14.90
C PRO A 112 -2.74 -17.73 -13.99
N ASP A 113 -1.78 -18.45 -14.56
CA ASP A 113 -0.91 -19.33 -13.79
C ASP A 113 -0.14 -18.52 -12.73
N LEU A 114 -0.21 -18.98 -11.49
CA LEU A 114 0.39 -18.30 -10.36
C LEU A 114 1.92 -18.21 -10.53
N SER A 115 2.55 -19.27 -11.04
CA SER A 115 4.01 -19.34 -11.10
C SER A 115 4.61 -18.64 -12.31
N GLY A 116 4.02 -18.82 -13.48
CA GLY A 116 4.53 -18.36 -14.76
C GLY A 116 3.99 -17.00 -15.22
N GLN A 117 2.89 -16.52 -14.65
CA GLN A 117 2.31 -15.22 -15.06
C GLN A 117 2.22 -14.24 -13.88
N ILE A 118 1.59 -14.62 -12.77
CA ILE A 118 1.38 -13.70 -11.64
C ILE A 118 2.71 -13.34 -10.95
N ARG A 119 3.56 -14.33 -10.63
CA ARG A 119 4.84 -14.07 -9.95
C ARG A 119 5.77 -13.13 -10.74
N PRO A 120 5.99 -13.30 -12.05
CA PRO A 120 6.76 -12.33 -12.82
C PRO A 120 6.20 -10.91 -12.78
N GLN A 121 4.87 -10.74 -12.80
CA GLN A 121 4.26 -9.41 -12.68
C GLN A 121 4.55 -8.80 -11.31
N LEU A 122 4.39 -9.58 -10.23
CA LEU A 122 4.72 -9.15 -8.87
C LEU A 122 6.21 -8.80 -8.71
N ASP A 123 7.11 -9.55 -9.35
CA ASP A 123 8.55 -9.28 -9.29
C ASP A 123 8.92 -7.96 -9.99
N GLN A 124 8.27 -7.63 -11.12
CA GLN A 124 8.45 -6.33 -11.78
C GLN A 124 7.87 -5.19 -10.94
N LEU A 125 6.69 -5.40 -10.37
CA LEU A 125 6.04 -4.41 -9.53
C LEU A 125 6.82 -4.16 -8.23
N GLN A 126 7.46 -5.20 -7.67
CA GLN A 126 8.35 -5.08 -6.52
C GLN A 126 9.50 -4.10 -6.78
N LYS A 127 10.18 -4.21 -7.93
CA LYS A 127 11.27 -3.31 -8.31
C LYS A 127 10.79 -1.87 -8.46
N ARG A 128 9.62 -1.68 -9.08
CA ARG A 128 9.00 -0.36 -9.24
C ARG A 128 8.64 0.25 -7.88
N LEU A 129 8.04 -0.53 -7.00
CA LEU A 129 7.67 -0.12 -5.64
C LEU A 129 8.90 0.25 -4.80
N LEU A 130 10.01 -0.49 -4.90
CA LEU A 130 11.27 -0.12 -4.24
C LEU A 130 11.79 1.24 -4.75
N GLN A 131 11.77 1.47 -6.06
CA GLN A 131 12.17 2.77 -6.62
C GLN A 131 11.26 3.90 -6.14
N GLN A 132 9.94 3.73 -6.23
CA GLN A 132 8.98 4.77 -5.84
C GLN A 132 8.97 5.03 -4.34
N LEU A 133 9.20 4.01 -3.51
CA LEU A 133 9.44 4.19 -2.08
C LEU A 133 10.70 5.01 -1.83
N ALA A 134 11.78 4.78 -2.58
CA ALA A 134 13.00 5.59 -2.48
C ALA A 134 12.73 7.04 -2.90
N ASP A 135 11.99 7.27 -3.98
CA ASP A 135 11.63 8.59 -4.48
C ASP A 135 10.73 9.36 -3.48
N PHE A 136 9.84 8.67 -2.76
CA PHE A 136 9.00 9.26 -1.71
C PHE A 136 9.70 9.39 -0.35
N SER A 137 10.80 8.66 -0.12
CA SER A 137 11.48 8.59 1.18
C SER A 137 11.85 9.94 1.81
N PRO A 138 12.27 10.99 1.07
CA PRO A 138 12.53 12.31 1.64
C PRO A 138 11.34 12.93 2.37
N HIS A 139 10.11 12.55 2.01
CA HIS A 139 8.87 13.13 2.56
C HIS A 139 8.25 12.31 3.69
N ARG A 140 8.77 11.11 3.97
CA ARG A 140 8.18 10.20 4.97
C ARG A 140 8.18 10.75 6.39
N LYS A 141 9.10 11.68 6.72
CA LYS A 141 9.19 12.35 8.02
C LYS A 141 8.51 13.73 8.06
N ASP A 142 7.90 14.15 6.96
CA ASP A 142 7.17 15.42 6.91
C ASP A 142 5.94 15.33 7.84
N PRO A 143 5.68 16.32 8.72
CA PRO A 143 4.49 16.33 9.57
C PRO A 143 3.16 16.23 8.80
N GLN A 144 3.12 16.62 7.52
CA GLN A 144 1.95 16.52 6.64
C GLN A 144 1.81 15.14 5.98
N CYS A 145 2.82 14.27 6.04
CA CYS A 145 2.78 12.95 5.39
C CYS A 145 1.52 12.14 5.73
N PRO A 146 1.12 11.98 7.02
CA PRO A 146 -0.08 11.23 7.35
C PRO A 146 -1.35 11.83 6.71
N HIS A 147 -1.41 13.16 6.61
CA HIS A 147 -2.55 13.85 6.00
C HIS A 147 -2.59 13.64 4.48
N TRP A 148 -1.46 13.77 3.79
CA TRP A 148 -1.37 13.52 2.35
C TRP A 148 -1.76 12.09 1.99
N VAL A 149 -1.23 11.11 2.73
CA VAL A 149 -1.56 9.69 2.52
C VAL A 149 -3.04 9.46 2.78
N ALA A 150 -3.57 9.91 3.93
CA ALA A 150 -4.98 9.73 4.27
C ALA A 150 -5.90 10.30 3.17
N LEU A 151 -5.70 11.55 2.75
CA LEU A 151 -6.49 12.18 1.69
C LEU A 151 -6.40 11.41 0.37
N ALA A 152 -5.22 10.98 -0.03
CA ALA A 152 -5.04 10.25 -1.29
C ALA A 152 -5.69 8.85 -1.25
N THR A 153 -5.85 8.25 -0.07
CA THR A 153 -6.62 6.99 0.11
C THR A 153 -8.14 7.20 0.23
N LEU A 154 -8.63 8.43 0.33
CA LEU A 154 -10.07 8.75 0.37
C LEU A 154 -10.72 8.80 -1.01
N GLU A 155 -9.95 8.94 -2.09
CA GLU A 155 -10.49 8.92 -3.45
C GLU A 155 -11.42 7.71 -3.61
N PRO A 156 -12.62 7.87 -4.21
CA PRO A 156 -13.64 6.84 -4.24
C PRO A 156 -13.17 5.65 -5.06
N MET A 157 -12.40 4.78 -4.43
CA MET A 157 -12.31 3.39 -4.81
C MET A 157 -13.76 2.92 -4.78
N HIS A 158 -14.32 2.58 -5.95
CA HIS A 158 -15.71 2.14 -6.11
C HIS A 158 -16.04 0.88 -5.29
N GLU A 159 -15.09 0.39 -4.49
CA GLU A 159 -15.15 -0.81 -3.70
C GLU A 159 -14.55 -0.59 -2.28
N PRO A 160 -15.36 -0.69 -1.21
CA PRO A 160 -14.91 -0.47 0.17
C PRO A 160 -13.73 -1.36 0.61
N LEU A 161 -13.67 -2.61 0.15
CA LEU A 161 -12.57 -3.52 0.47
C LEU A 161 -11.22 -2.98 -0.02
N MET A 162 -11.20 -2.39 -1.22
CA MET A 162 -9.97 -1.85 -1.80
C MET A 162 -9.49 -0.61 -1.05
N GLN A 163 -10.42 0.20 -0.54
CA GLN A 163 -10.08 1.33 0.35
C GLN A 163 -9.44 0.85 1.66
N ILE A 164 -10.03 -0.17 2.31
CA ILE A 164 -9.48 -0.76 3.54
C ILE A 164 -8.09 -1.37 3.26
N ALA A 165 -7.94 -2.08 2.14
CA ALA A 165 -6.66 -2.67 1.75
C ALA A 165 -5.60 -1.60 1.47
N MET A 166 -5.97 -0.49 0.81
CA MET A 166 -5.08 0.64 0.56
C MET A 166 -4.63 1.30 1.88
N ALA A 167 -5.55 1.52 2.81
CA ALA A 167 -5.22 2.02 4.15
C ALA A 167 -4.27 1.07 4.89
N ARG A 168 -4.50 -0.25 4.82
CA ARG A 168 -3.60 -1.26 5.40
C ARG A 168 -2.22 -1.25 4.74
N ALA A 169 -2.15 -1.09 3.42
CA ALA A 169 -0.90 -1.09 2.67
C ALA A 169 -0.04 0.17 2.93
N THR A 170 -0.65 1.27 3.38
CA THR A 170 0.02 2.57 3.52
C THR A 170 0.23 3.02 4.97
N GLY A 171 -0.25 2.24 5.95
CA GLY A 171 -0.24 2.60 7.37
C GLY A 171 1.15 2.90 7.95
N GLU A 172 2.18 2.23 7.42
CA GLU A 172 3.58 2.37 7.84
C GLU A 172 4.42 3.26 6.89
N LEU A 173 3.76 3.94 5.94
CA LEU A 173 4.45 4.75 4.94
C LEU A 173 5.05 6.03 5.55
N CYS A 174 4.35 6.67 6.48
CA CYS A 174 4.85 7.86 7.18
C CYS A 174 5.56 7.48 8.49
N ILE A 175 6.58 8.25 8.85
CA ILE A 175 7.41 8.05 10.05
C ILE A 175 7.22 9.27 10.94
N HIS A 176 6.73 9.04 12.15
CA HIS A 176 6.71 10.10 13.16
C HIS A 176 8.14 10.36 13.65
N PRO A 177 8.62 11.61 13.66
CA PRO A 177 9.85 11.94 14.37
C PRO A 177 9.62 11.72 15.88
N ASP A 178 10.56 11.03 16.52
CA ASP A 178 10.63 10.88 17.97
C ASP A 178 10.86 12.23 18.67
#